data_AF-A0A6A6KKL9-F1
#
_entry.id   AF-A0A6A6KKL9-F1
#
_cell.length_a   1.000
_cell.length_b   1.000
_cell.length_c   1.000
_cell.angle_alpha   90.00
_cell.angle_beta   90.00
_cell.angle_gamma   90.00
#
_symmetry.space_group_name_H-M   'P 1'
#
loop_
_entity.id
_entity.type
_entity.pdbx_description
1 polymer ?
#
loop_
_entity_poly.entity_id
_entity_poly.type
_entity_poly.pdbx_seq_one_letter_code
_entity_poly.pdbx_strand_id
1 'polypeptide(L)'
;MLDMLRGKRLVFVGDSLNRNMWESLVCILKGSVKDPSKVFEANGRQHFRGEASYSFIFKDYNCTVEFFVSPFLVQEWEMPDKNGIKKETLRLDLVGRSSDQYKTADIIIFNTGHWWTHEKTSKGKDYYQEGSHVYDELNVLEAFRKALTTWARWVDANVNPMKSLVFFRGYSASHFSGGQWNSGGACDSEVEPIKNATYLREYPPKMLVLEKVLRGMKPMSLT
;
A
#
# COMPACT_ATOMS: atom_id res chain seq x y z
N MET A 1 -10.30 16.88 12.79
CA MET A 1 -9.23 16.11 12.11
C MET A 1 -8.00 16.96 11.83
N LEU A 2 -8.11 18.09 11.12
CA LEU A 2 -6.95 18.97 10.85
C LEU A 2 -6.18 19.39 12.12
N ASP A 3 -6.88 19.73 13.21
CA ASP A 3 -6.21 20.03 14.48
C ASP A 3 -5.51 18.81 15.12
N MET A 4 -6.02 17.60 14.92
CA MET A 4 -5.33 16.37 15.36
C MET A 4 -4.04 16.14 14.58
N LEU A 5 -4.01 16.57 13.31
CA LEU A 5 -2.84 16.48 12.43
C LEU A 5 -1.89 17.66 12.59
N ARG A 6 -2.21 18.67 13.40
CA ARG A 6 -1.40 19.88 13.53
C ARG A 6 0.03 19.52 13.95
N GLY A 7 1.01 19.98 13.19
CA GLY A 7 2.43 19.67 13.44
C GLY A 7 2.84 18.24 13.09
N LYS A 8 2.00 17.45 12.39
CA LYS A 8 2.24 16.02 12.13
C LYS A 8 2.43 15.71 10.65
N ARG A 9 3.08 14.58 10.39
CA ARG A 9 3.15 13.91 9.08
C ARG A 9 2.22 12.70 9.07
N LEU A 10 1.25 12.72 8.16
CA LEU A 10 0.41 11.57 7.84
C LEU A 10 0.85 10.98 6.50
N VAL A 11 1.27 9.71 6.49
CA VAL A 11 1.83 9.06 5.30
C VAL A 11 1.02 7.83 4.91
N PHE A 12 0.63 7.77 3.64
CA PHE A 12 0.08 6.58 3.00
C PHE A 12 1.19 5.86 2.23
N VAL A 13 1.33 4.55 2.40
CA VAL A 13 2.32 3.74 1.69
C VAL A 13 1.63 2.51 1.11
N GLY A 14 1.69 2.32 -0.21
CA GLY A 14 1.06 1.14 -0.80
C GLY A 14 0.77 1.23 -2.28
N ASP A 15 -0.27 0.51 -2.70
CA ASP A 15 -0.71 0.46 -4.08
C ASP A 15 -1.66 1.61 -4.46
N SER A 16 -2.22 1.56 -5.67
CA SER A 16 -3.14 2.57 -6.19
C SER A 16 -4.41 2.77 -5.35
N LEU A 17 -4.83 1.78 -4.56
CA LEU A 17 -6.00 1.93 -3.70
C LEU A 17 -5.66 2.79 -2.49
N ASN A 18 -4.44 2.72 -1.95
CA ASN A 18 -3.97 3.64 -0.92
C ASN A 18 -3.84 5.07 -1.46
N ARG A 19 -3.42 5.21 -2.73
CA ARG A 19 -3.46 6.51 -3.42
C ARG A 19 -4.87 7.08 -3.47
N ASN A 20 -5.88 6.28 -3.84
CA ASN A 20 -7.27 6.75 -3.86
C ASN A 20 -7.74 7.25 -2.47
N MET A 21 -7.34 6.56 -1.39
CA MET A 21 -7.64 7.02 -0.03
C MET A 21 -6.92 8.32 0.33
N TRP A 22 -5.65 8.44 -0.04
CA TRP A 22 -4.88 9.66 0.13
C TRP A 22 -5.50 10.84 -0.63
N GLU A 23 -5.84 10.67 -1.91
CA GLU A 23 -6.51 11.69 -2.72
C GLU A 23 -7.86 12.11 -2.10
N SER A 24 -8.68 11.13 -1.69
CA SER A 24 -9.96 11.38 -1.01
C SER A 24 -9.77 12.19 0.27
N LEU A 25 -8.81 11.81 1.12
CA LEU A 25 -8.56 12.51 2.37
C LEU A 25 -8.03 13.93 2.14
N VAL A 26 -7.10 14.11 1.19
CA VAL A 26 -6.61 15.45 0.81
C VAL A 26 -7.77 16.35 0.40
N CYS A 27 -8.71 15.85 -0.42
CA CYS A 27 -9.90 16.60 -0.83
C CYS A 27 -10.80 16.97 0.36
N ILE A 28 -11.09 16.03 1.27
CA ILE A 28 -11.91 16.27 2.47
C ILE A 28 -11.26 17.35 3.36
N LEU A 29 -9.96 17.21 3.63
CA LEU A 29 -9.22 18.15 4.46
C LEU A 29 -9.12 19.52 3.80
N LYS A 30 -8.87 19.58 2.48
CA LYS A 30 -8.84 20.83 1.72
C LYS A 30 -10.20 21.53 1.69
N GLY A 31 -11.30 20.79 1.63
CA GLY A 31 -12.65 21.35 1.76
C GLY A 31 -12.97 21.91 3.16
N SER A 32 -12.17 21.56 4.16
CA SER A 32 -12.37 21.96 5.56
C SER A 32 -11.47 23.13 6.00
N VAL A 33 -10.57 23.63 5.14
CA VAL A 33 -9.72 24.79 5.49
C VAL A 33 -10.41 26.11 5.17
N LYS A 34 -10.09 27.17 5.93
CA LYS A 34 -10.59 28.52 5.67
C LYS A 34 -10.03 29.14 4.39
N ASP A 35 -8.76 28.88 4.11
CA ASP A 35 -8.05 29.41 2.95
C ASP A 35 -7.42 28.26 2.13
N PRO A 36 -8.10 27.79 1.07
CA PRO A 36 -7.61 26.71 0.21
C PRO A 36 -6.31 27.03 -0.53
N SER A 37 -5.93 28.31 -0.66
CA SER A 37 -4.67 28.72 -1.32
C SER A 37 -3.43 28.29 -0.52
N LYS A 38 -3.60 28.04 0.78
CA LYS A 38 -2.58 27.55 1.70
C LYS A 38 -2.45 26.03 1.74
N VAL A 39 -3.14 25.34 0.83
CA VAL A 39 -3.05 23.88 0.64
C VAL A 39 -2.53 23.60 -0.76
N PHE A 40 -1.30 23.09 -0.85
CA PHE A 40 -0.61 22.87 -2.13
C PHE A 40 0.24 21.61 -2.10
N GLU A 41 0.45 21.01 -3.27
CA GLU A 41 1.42 19.91 -3.42
C GLU A 41 2.84 20.48 -3.39
N ALA A 42 3.73 19.84 -2.63
CA ALA A 42 5.05 20.37 -2.29
C ALA A 42 5.96 20.68 -3.50
N ASN A 43 5.76 19.98 -4.62
CA ASN A 43 6.50 20.16 -5.87
C ASN A 43 5.66 20.85 -6.96
N GLY A 44 4.51 21.44 -6.61
CA GLY A 44 3.64 22.17 -7.53
C GLY A 44 2.92 21.29 -8.56
N ARG A 45 2.83 19.97 -8.34
CA ARG A 45 2.27 19.04 -9.32
C ARG A 45 0.74 19.09 -9.35
N GLN A 46 0.19 18.88 -10.54
CA GLN A 46 -1.26 18.81 -10.79
C GLN A 46 -1.75 17.39 -11.17
N HIS A 47 -0.82 16.48 -11.48
CA HIS A 47 -1.13 15.09 -11.85
C HIS A 47 -0.47 14.10 -10.87
N PHE A 48 -1.28 13.23 -10.26
CA PHE A 48 -0.83 12.36 -9.16
C PHE A 48 -0.68 10.88 -9.56
N ARG A 49 -0.12 10.60 -10.74
CA ARG A 49 0.01 9.22 -11.26
C ARG A 49 1.38 8.83 -11.84
N GLY A 50 2.34 9.75 -11.86
CA GLY A 50 3.65 9.55 -12.51
C GLY A 50 4.85 9.46 -11.56
N GLU A 51 4.67 9.79 -10.28
CA GLU A 51 5.79 9.97 -9.35
C GLU A 51 5.76 8.90 -8.27
N ALA A 52 6.95 8.58 -7.74
CA ALA A 52 7.11 7.64 -6.63
C ALA A 52 6.55 8.17 -5.30
N SER A 53 6.39 9.50 -5.17
CA SER A 53 5.84 10.11 -3.97
C SER A 53 5.20 11.48 -4.21
N TYR A 54 4.19 11.79 -3.39
CA TYR A 54 3.47 13.07 -3.37
C TYR A 54 3.32 13.57 -1.93
N SER A 55 3.30 14.89 -1.74
CA SER A 55 3.10 15.50 -0.42
C SER A 55 2.23 16.75 -0.54
N PHE A 56 1.08 16.76 0.14
CA PHE A 56 0.27 17.95 0.30
C PHE A 56 0.58 18.64 1.62
N ILE A 57 0.88 19.94 1.54
CA ILE A 57 1.20 20.78 2.69
C ILE A 57 -0.04 21.57 3.08
N PHE A 58 -0.43 21.50 4.35
CA PHE A 58 -1.49 22.31 4.95
C PHE A 58 -0.84 23.38 5.83
N LYS A 59 -0.49 24.52 5.24
CA LYS A 59 0.41 25.52 5.85
C LYS A 59 -0.07 26.03 7.20
N ASP A 60 -1.37 26.34 7.34
CA ASP A 60 -1.95 26.86 8.59
C ASP A 60 -2.00 25.83 9.74
N TYR A 61 -1.83 24.55 9.42
CA TYR A 61 -1.80 23.45 10.39
C TYR A 61 -0.39 22.91 10.60
N ASN A 62 0.60 23.40 9.83
CA ASN A 62 1.97 22.88 9.85
C ASN A 62 1.99 21.34 9.73
N CYS A 63 1.18 20.78 8.82
CA CYS A 63 1.07 19.34 8.65
C CYS A 63 1.17 18.92 7.19
N THR A 64 1.56 17.67 6.96
CA THR A 64 1.65 17.07 5.62
C THR A 64 0.79 15.82 5.52
N VAL A 65 0.23 15.62 4.32
CA VAL A 65 -0.47 14.40 3.93
C VAL A 65 0.21 13.83 2.70
N GLU A 66 0.93 12.74 2.88
CA GLU A 66 1.90 12.20 1.93
C GLU A 66 1.46 10.85 1.39
N PHE A 67 1.90 10.51 0.18
CA PHE A 67 1.73 9.19 -0.41
C PHE A 67 3.04 8.71 -1.02
N PHE A 68 3.41 7.45 -0.74
CA PHE A 68 4.54 6.74 -1.35
C PHE A 68 4.06 5.49 -2.08
N VAL A 69 4.43 5.40 -3.35
CA VAL A 69 4.15 4.22 -4.19
C VAL A 69 5.00 3.07 -3.71
N SER A 70 4.35 2.02 -3.21
CA SER A 70 5.01 0.77 -2.85
C SER A 70 4.02 -0.39 -2.95
N PRO A 71 3.67 -0.82 -4.19
CA PRO A 71 2.55 -1.73 -4.41
C PRO A 71 2.70 -3.07 -3.71
N PHE A 72 3.94 -3.53 -3.52
CA PHE A 72 4.29 -4.78 -2.85
C PHE A 72 4.82 -4.58 -1.41
N LEU A 73 5.03 -3.35 -0.95
CA LEU A 73 5.77 -2.97 0.28
C LEU A 73 7.25 -3.39 0.34
N VAL A 74 7.61 -4.45 -0.40
CA VAL A 74 8.97 -4.93 -0.61
C VAL A 74 9.56 -4.41 -1.91
N GLN A 75 10.84 -4.69 -2.14
CA GLN A 75 11.65 -3.99 -3.13
C GLN A 75 11.68 -4.67 -4.51
N GLU A 76 11.34 -3.91 -5.55
CA GLU A 76 11.59 -4.31 -6.93
C GLU A 76 13.10 -4.27 -7.25
N TRP A 77 13.54 -5.21 -8.09
CA TRP A 77 14.94 -5.45 -8.41
C TRP A 77 15.10 -6.01 -9.82
N GLU A 78 16.35 -6.18 -10.25
CA GLU A 78 16.69 -6.81 -11.53
C GLU A 78 17.82 -7.82 -11.30
N MET A 79 17.67 -9.02 -11.87
CA MET A 79 18.71 -10.06 -11.88
C MET A 79 18.96 -10.53 -13.32
N PRO A 80 20.21 -10.81 -13.72
CA PRO A 80 20.47 -11.47 -14.99
C PRO A 80 19.93 -12.91 -14.96
N ASP A 81 19.28 -13.32 -16.04
CA ASP A 81 18.89 -14.71 -16.27
C ASP A 81 20.08 -15.57 -16.71
N LYS A 82 19.83 -16.84 -17.03
CA LYS A 82 20.86 -17.79 -17.49
C LYS A 82 21.55 -17.36 -18.80
N ASN A 83 20.92 -16.47 -19.57
CA ASN A 83 21.44 -15.93 -20.83
C ASN A 83 22.06 -14.53 -20.65
N GLY A 84 22.13 -14.02 -19.41
CA GLY A 84 22.63 -12.68 -19.10
C GLY A 84 21.63 -11.55 -19.34
N ILE A 85 20.38 -11.85 -19.70
CA ILE A 85 19.32 -10.86 -19.91
C ILE A 85 18.78 -10.44 -18.55
N LYS A 86 18.75 -9.14 -18.27
CA LYS A 86 18.16 -8.63 -17.03
C LYS A 86 16.66 -8.88 -17.02
N LYS A 87 16.19 -9.56 -15.97
CA LYS A 87 14.79 -9.83 -15.69
C LYS A 87 14.40 -9.16 -14.37
N GLU A 88 13.23 -8.54 -14.36
CA GLU A 88 12.66 -7.95 -13.16
C GLU A 88 12.39 -9.04 -12.12
N THR A 89 12.68 -8.72 -10.87
CA THR A 89 12.48 -9.59 -9.71
C THR A 89 11.92 -8.78 -8.54
N LEU A 90 11.30 -9.47 -7.58
CA LEU A 90 10.78 -8.88 -6.37
C LEU A 90 11.50 -9.47 -5.16
N ARG A 91 12.30 -8.63 -4.48
CA ARG A 91 13.04 -8.98 -3.26
C ARG A 91 12.10 -9.10 -2.09
N LEU A 92 11.68 -10.31 -1.75
CA LEU A 92 10.76 -10.58 -0.63
C LEU A 92 11.40 -10.31 0.74
N ASP A 93 12.71 -10.22 0.79
CA ASP A 93 13.55 -10.03 1.98
C ASP A 93 13.98 -8.57 2.22
N LEU A 94 13.60 -7.63 1.34
CA LEU A 94 13.92 -6.20 1.48
C LEU A 94 12.66 -5.33 1.41
N VAL A 95 12.52 -4.38 2.33
CA VAL A 95 11.48 -3.35 2.25
C VAL A 95 11.76 -2.37 1.12
N GLY A 96 10.73 -1.72 0.58
CA GLY A 96 10.86 -0.72 -0.47
C GLY A 96 11.85 0.42 -0.14
N ARG A 97 12.50 0.95 -1.17
CA ARG A 97 13.60 1.94 -1.08
C ARG A 97 13.21 3.23 -0.35
N SER A 98 11.96 3.65 -0.41
CA SER A 98 11.48 4.89 0.22
C SER A 98 11.22 4.75 1.73
N SER A 99 11.48 3.59 2.33
CA SER A 99 11.18 3.28 3.73
C SER A 99 11.82 4.25 4.73
N ASP A 100 13.05 4.69 4.46
CA ASP A 100 13.72 5.68 5.30
C ASP A 100 13.05 7.06 5.30
N GLN A 101 12.27 7.40 4.26
CA GLN A 101 11.63 8.71 4.12
C GLN A 101 10.36 8.86 4.98
N TYR A 102 9.70 7.74 5.31
CA TYR A 102 8.43 7.73 6.03
C TYR A 102 8.49 7.06 7.41
N LYS A 103 9.57 6.34 7.77
CA LYS A 103 9.65 5.61 9.05
C LYS A 103 9.48 6.46 10.31
N THR A 104 9.72 7.77 10.22
CA THR A 104 9.59 8.72 11.34
C THR A 104 8.30 9.54 11.30
N ALA A 105 7.35 9.23 10.41
CA ALA A 105 6.08 9.94 10.36
C ALA A 105 5.21 9.64 11.61
N ASP A 106 4.39 10.60 12.01
CA ASP A 106 3.51 10.47 13.17
C ASP A 106 2.40 9.43 12.94
N ILE A 107 1.93 9.31 11.70
CA ILE A 107 0.89 8.35 11.33
C ILE A 107 1.27 7.72 9.99
N ILE A 108 1.32 6.39 9.93
CA ILE A 108 1.63 5.64 8.70
C ILE A 108 0.51 4.66 8.41
N ILE A 109 -0.06 4.74 7.20
CA ILE A 109 -1.15 3.88 6.73
C ILE A 109 -0.63 3.05 5.56
N PHE A 110 -0.41 1.76 5.81
CA PHE A 110 0.04 0.81 4.80
C PHE A 110 -1.14 0.13 4.09
N ASN A 111 -0.96 -0.24 2.82
CA ASN A 111 -1.77 -1.28 2.18
C ASN A 111 -0.92 -2.02 1.14
N THR A 112 -1.34 -3.25 0.84
CA THR A 112 -0.94 -3.97 -0.37
C THR A 112 -1.94 -5.09 -0.66
N GLY A 113 -2.09 -5.47 -1.92
CA GLY A 113 -2.91 -6.63 -2.27
C GLY A 113 -3.19 -6.77 -3.76
N HIS A 114 -3.57 -5.70 -4.44
CA HIS A 114 -4.09 -5.79 -5.81
C HIS A 114 -3.03 -6.13 -6.86
N TRP A 115 -1.76 -5.93 -6.55
CA TRP A 115 -0.65 -6.29 -7.43
C TRP A 115 -0.20 -7.75 -7.26
N TRP A 116 -0.68 -8.44 -6.24
CA TRP A 116 -0.37 -9.85 -5.98
C TRP A 116 -1.30 -10.78 -6.76
N THR A 117 -1.21 -10.72 -8.09
CA THR A 117 -1.91 -11.60 -9.05
C THR A 117 -0.90 -12.32 -9.92
N HIS A 118 -1.29 -13.47 -10.49
CA HIS A 118 -0.40 -14.25 -11.36
C HIS A 118 0.16 -13.41 -12.53
N GLU A 119 -0.63 -12.53 -13.14
CA GLU A 119 -0.19 -11.73 -14.28
C GLU A 119 0.85 -10.68 -13.88
N LYS A 120 0.66 -10.03 -12.72
CA LYS A 120 1.53 -8.96 -12.23
C LYS A 120 2.80 -9.47 -11.54
N THR A 121 2.86 -10.76 -11.24
CA THR A 121 4.00 -11.39 -10.57
C THR A 121 4.64 -12.48 -11.42
N SER A 122 4.61 -12.33 -12.75
CA SER A 122 5.24 -13.25 -13.72
C SER A 122 4.83 -14.72 -13.54
N LYS A 123 3.58 -14.95 -13.15
CA LYS A 123 2.98 -16.24 -12.77
C LYS A 123 3.71 -16.97 -11.65
N GLY A 124 4.56 -16.26 -10.91
CA GLY A 124 5.41 -16.79 -9.85
C GLY A 124 6.72 -17.39 -10.35
N LYS A 125 7.07 -17.26 -11.64
CA LYS A 125 8.22 -17.93 -12.27
C LYS A 125 9.40 -17.00 -12.51
N ASP A 126 10.56 -17.38 -11.97
CA ASP A 126 11.81 -16.61 -11.94
C ASP A 126 11.61 -15.12 -11.60
N TYR A 127 10.75 -14.82 -10.61
CA TYR A 127 10.39 -13.44 -10.26
C TYR A 127 10.65 -13.13 -8.79
N TYR A 128 10.22 -14.02 -7.89
CA TYR A 128 10.45 -13.80 -6.47
C TYR A 128 11.89 -14.13 -6.09
N GLN A 129 12.48 -13.29 -5.24
CA GLN A 129 13.89 -13.38 -4.87
C GLN A 129 14.09 -13.20 -3.37
N GLU A 130 15.02 -13.98 -2.78
CA GLU A 130 15.56 -13.77 -1.44
C GLU A 130 17.10 -13.91 -1.52
N GLY A 131 17.84 -12.88 -1.07
CA GLY A 131 19.29 -12.82 -1.28
C GLY A 131 19.67 -12.92 -2.76
N SER A 132 20.49 -13.89 -3.13
CA SER A 132 20.86 -14.20 -4.53
C SER A 132 20.00 -15.29 -5.17
N HIS A 133 19.08 -15.91 -4.43
CA HIS A 133 18.23 -16.98 -4.93
C HIS A 133 16.97 -16.40 -5.55
N VAL A 134 16.77 -16.69 -6.83
CA VAL A 134 15.51 -16.45 -7.54
C VAL A 134 14.75 -17.78 -7.59
N TYR A 135 13.50 -17.76 -7.16
CA TYR A 135 12.64 -18.95 -7.17
C TYR A 135 12.23 -19.30 -8.60
N ASP A 136 12.51 -20.53 -9.04
CA ASP A 136 12.03 -21.06 -10.33
C ASP A 136 10.50 -20.97 -10.42
N GLU A 137 9.80 -21.33 -9.34
CA GLU A 137 8.37 -21.11 -9.15
C GLU A 137 8.04 -20.94 -7.66
N LEU A 138 7.23 -19.93 -7.31
CA LEU A 138 6.74 -19.73 -5.96
C LEU A 138 5.28 -19.25 -5.97
N ASN A 139 4.47 -19.87 -5.10
CA ASN A 139 3.06 -19.53 -4.97
C ASN A 139 2.87 -18.08 -4.47
N VAL A 140 1.94 -17.34 -5.09
CA VAL A 140 1.68 -15.92 -4.78
C VAL A 140 1.27 -15.68 -3.32
N LEU A 141 0.53 -16.59 -2.68
CA LEU A 141 0.15 -16.44 -1.26
C LEU A 141 1.36 -16.64 -0.34
N GLU A 142 2.27 -17.54 -0.69
CA GLU A 142 3.51 -17.74 0.07
C GLU A 142 4.47 -16.56 -0.12
N ALA A 143 4.60 -16.05 -1.34
CA ALA A 143 5.35 -14.83 -1.62
C ALA A 143 4.77 -13.61 -0.85
N PHE A 144 3.44 -13.46 -0.85
CA PHE A 144 2.74 -12.44 -0.08
C PHE A 144 3.01 -12.56 1.43
N ARG A 145 2.97 -13.79 1.97
CA ARG A 145 3.29 -14.06 3.38
C ARG A 145 4.73 -13.67 3.70
N LYS A 146 5.70 -14.05 2.86
CA LYS A 146 7.12 -13.70 3.03
C LYS A 146 7.33 -12.18 3.02
N ALA A 147 6.79 -11.49 2.02
CA ALA A 147 6.89 -10.03 1.93
C ALA A 147 6.27 -9.30 3.11
N LEU A 148 5.07 -9.69 3.54
CA LEU A 148 4.44 -9.11 4.73
C LEU A 148 5.22 -9.41 6.00
N THR A 149 5.84 -10.59 6.11
CA THR A 149 6.70 -10.92 7.26
C THR A 149 7.93 -9.99 7.29
N THR A 150 8.55 -9.72 6.14
CA THR A 150 9.65 -8.76 6.02
C THR A 150 9.21 -7.34 6.38
N TRP A 151 8.08 -6.88 5.85
CA TRP A 151 7.51 -5.57 6.19
C TRP A 151 7.21 -5.45 7.69
N ALA A 152 6.57 -6.44 8.30
CA ALA A 152 6.22 -6.44 9.72
C ALA A 152 7.47 -6.36 10.62
N ARG A 153 8.50 -7.16 10.31
CA ARG A 153 9.80 -7.09 11.00
C ARG A 153 10.47 -5.73 10.85
N TRP A 154 10.37 -5.13 9.67
CA TRP A 154 10.89 -3.80 9.43
C TRP A 154 10.16 -2.75 10.28
N VAL A 155 8.83 -2.81 10.37
CA VAL A 155 8.04 -1.90 11.24
C VAL A 155 8.49 -2.04 12.69
N ASP A 156 8.54 -3.28 13.22
CA ASP A 156 8.92 -3.57 14.60
C ASP A 156 10.36 -3.15 14.98
N ALA A 157 11.22 -2.97 13.98
CA ALA A 157 12.62 -2.59 14.15
C ALA A 157 12.88 -1.10 13.89
N ASN A 158 12.09 -0.44 13.04
CA ASN A 158 12.41 0.89 12.52
C ASN A 158 11.38 1.98 12.84
N VAL A 159 10.16 1.61 13.22
CA VAL A 159 9.10 2.56 13.59
C VAL A 159 8.99 2.60 15.11
N ASN A 160 9.01 3.81 15.68
CA ASN A 160 8.92 3.99 17.12
C ASN A 160 7.44 4.00 17.56
N PRO A 161 6.95 2.97 18.28
CA PRO A 161 5.53 2.90 18.67
C PRO A 161 5.11 3.99 19.67
N MET A 162 6.06 4.64 20.36
CA MET A 162 5.78 5.77 21.26
C MET A 162 5.58 7.10 20.51
N LYS A 163 5.95 7.17 19.23
CA LYS A 163 5.88 8.39 18.42
C LYS A 163 4.97 8.26 17.20
N SER A 164 4.80 7.06 16.69
CA SER A 164 4.13 6.78 15.43
C SER A 164 2.97 5.83 15.62
N LEU A 165 1.82 6.17 15.06
CA LEU A 165 0.68 5.27 14.91
C LEU A 165 0.75 4.57 13.55
N VAL A 166 0.71 3.24 13.56
CA VAL A 166 0.75 2.44 12.33
C VAL A 166 -0.59 1.76 12.10
N PHE A 167 -1.13 1.94 10.90
CA PHE A 167 -2.33 1.28 10.43
C PHE A 167 -2.00 0.43 9.21
N PHE A 168 -2.71 -0.70 9.08
CA PHE A 168 -2.74 -1.45 7.83
C PHE A 168 -4.17 -1.51 7.33
N ARG A 169 -4.42 -0.93 6.16
CA ARG A 169 -5.71 -0.99 5.49
C ARG A 169 -5.86 -2.35 4.82
N GLY A 170 -6.93 -3.06 5.15
CA GLY A 170 -7.28 -4.34 4.55
C GLY A 170 -7.54 -4.26 3.03
N TYR A 171 -7.74 -5.45 2.45
CA TYR A 171 -7.93 -5.63 1.02
C TYR A 171 -9.23 -4.97 0.52
N SER A 172 -9.15 -4.26 -0.61
CA SER A 172 -10.32 -3.67 -1.26
C SER A 172 -10.93 -4.70 -2.20
N ALA A 173 -12.19 -5.09 -2.01
CA ALA A 173 -12.83 -6.03 -2.91
C ALA A 173 -13.02 -5.43 -4.32
N SER A 174 -12.90 -6.29 -5.34
CA SER A 174 -13.24 -5.94 -6.72
C SER A 174 -14.63 -6.47 -7.05
N HIS A 175 -15.50 -5.60 -7.56
CA HIS A 175 -16.90 -5.90 -7.83
C HIS A 175 -17.13 -5.88 -9.34
N PHE A 176 -17.48 -7.03 -9.90
CA PHE A 176 -17.84 -7.19 -11.31
C PHE A 176 -19.06 -8.11 -11.39
N SER A 177 -20.00 -7.74 -12.24
CA SER A 177 -21.20 -8.49 -12.60
C SER A 177 -21.08 -8.98 -14.04
N GLY A 178 -21.63 -10.17 -14.34
CA GLY A 178 -21.59 -10.74 -15.70
C GLY A 178 -20.25 -11.34 -16.15
N GLY A 179 -19.22 -11.33 -15.29
CA GLY A 179 -17.91 -11.91 -15.59
C GLY A 179 -16.80 -11.40 -14.68
N GLN A 180 -15.55 -11.77 -14.99
CA GLN A 180 -14.36 -11.14 -14.41
C GLN A 180 -14.00 -9.87 -15.17
N TRP A 181 -13.11 -9.06 -14.59
CA TRP A 181 -12.65 -7.78 -15.17
C TRP A 181 -12.10 -7.91 -16.60
N ASN A 182 -11.54 -9.06 -16.96
CA ASN A 182 -10.95 -9.36 -18.27
C ASN A 182 -11.84 -10.25 -19.16
N SER A 183 -13.04 -10.59 -18.70
CA SER A 183 -13.94 -11.53 -19.39
C SER A 183 -15.36 -10.96 -19.55
N GLY A 184 -15.47 -9.64 -19.69
CA GLY A 184 -16.75 -8.95 -19.90
C GLY A 184 -17.51 -8.54 -18.64
N GLY A 185 -16.89 -8.70 -17.45
CA GLY A 185 -17.49 -8.23 -16.20
C GLY A 185 -17.39 -6.71 -16.04
N ALA A 186 -18.47 -6.08 -15.58
CA ALA A 186 -18.55 -4.63 -15.34
C ALA A 186 -19.30 -4.32 -14.03
N CYS A 187 -19.22 -3.08 -13.55
CA CYS A 187 -20.01 -2.62 -12.40
C CYS A 187 -20.84 -1.36 -12.70
N ASP A 188 -20.81 -0.86 -13.94
CA ASP A 188 -21.36 0.45 -14.29
C ASP A 188 -22.89 0.54 -14.14
N SER A 189 -23.58 -0.60 -14.15
CA SER A 189 -25.04 -0.70 -13.95
C SER A 189 -25.45 -0.88 -12.49
N GLU A 190 -24.51 -1.05 -11.57
CA GLU A 190 -24.78 -1.26 -10.15
C GLU A 190 -24.92 0.09 -9.43
N VAL A 191 -26.15 0.45 -9.05
CA VAL A 191 -26.48 1.76 -8.47
C VAL A 191 -26.78 1.71 -6.96
N GLU A 192 -26.90 0.53 -6.38
CA GLU A 192 -27.25 0.31 -4.99
C GLU A 192 -26.27 -0.66 -4.31
N PRO A 193 -25.97 -0.50 -3.01
CA PRO A 193 -25.18 -1.47 -2.27
C PRO A 193 -25.85 -2.85 -2.21
N ILE A 194 -25.04 -3.91 -2.08
CA ILE A 194 -25.53 -5.27 -1.81
C ILE A 194 -26.24 -5.29 -0.46
N LYS A 195 -27.55 -5.57 -0.46
CA LYS A 195 -28.37 -5.70 0.77
C LYS A 195 -28.51 -7.15 1.23
N ASN A 196 -28.35 -8.11 0.33
CA ASN A 196 -28.48 -9.53 0.62
C ASN A 196 -27.09 -10.17 0.83
N ALA A 197 -26.88 -10.72 2.04
CA ALA A 197 -25.63 -11.32 2.45
C ALA A 197 -25.19 -12.53 1.60
N THR A 198 -26.11 -13.21 0.91
CA THR A 198 -25.77 -14.36 0.05
C THR A 198 -24.90 -13.99 -1.15
N TYR A 199 -24.87 -12.70 -1.54
CA TYR A 199 -24.00 -12.19 -2.61
C TYR A 199 -22.63 -11.71 -2.10
N LEU A 200 -22.39 -11.75 -0.79
CA LEU A 200 -21.09 -11.42 -0.23
C LEU A 200 -20.09 -12.51 -0.59
N ARG A 201 -18.91 -12.09 -1.05
CA ARG A 201 -17.82 -13.00 -1.35
C ARG A 201 -17.12 -13.45 -0.08
N GLU A 202 -16.49 -14.62 -0.15
CA GLU A 202 -15.66 -15.13 0.92
C GLU A 202 -14.53 -14.18 1.29
N TYR A 203 -14.10 -14.25 2.55
CA TYR A 203 -13.01 -13.45 3.05
C TYR A 203 -11.71 -13.81 2.31
N PRO A 204 -10.97 -12.83 1.74
CA PRO A 204 -9.83 -13.15 0.88
C PRO A 204 -8.72 -13.92 1.62
N PRO A 205 -8.13 -14.99 1.05
CA PRO A 205 -7.04 -15.73 1.69
C PRO A 205 -5.83 -14.85 2.06
N LYS A 206 -5.56 -13.80 1.26
CA LYS A 206 -4.53 -12.80 1.56
C LYS A 206 -4.78 -12.08 2.89
N MET A 207 -6.05 -11.85 3.25
CA MET A 207 -6.39 -11.22 4.52
C MET A 207 -6.14 -12.13 5.71
N LEU A 208 -6.37 -13.44 5.58
CA LEU A 208 -5.99 -14.41 6.61
C LEU A 208 -4.46 -14.44 6.82
N VAL A 209 -3.69 -14.33 5.74
CA VAL A 209 -2.23 -14.21 5.81
C VAL A 209 -1.83 -12.91 6.53
N LEU A 210 -2.42 -11.78 6.16
CA LEU A 210 -2.17 -10.49 6.80
C LEU A 210 -2.44 -10.57 8.31
N GLU A 211 -3.62 -11.04 8.71
CA GLU A 211 -3.99 -11.17 10.13
C GLU A 211 -3.00 -12.03 10.91
N LYS A 212 -2.55 -13.15 10.32
CA LYS A 212 -1.54 -14.01 10.94
C LYS A 212 -0.20 -13.29 11.14
N VAL A 213 0.22 -12.46 10.17
CA VAL A 213 1.43 -11.65 10.28
C VAL A 213 1.26 -10.56 11.35
N LEU A 214 0.13 -9.83 11.36
CA LEU A 214 -0.14 -8.78 12.33
C LEU A 214 -0.16 -9.30 13.78
N ARG A 215 -0.71 -10.51 14.01
CA ARG A 215 -0.68 -11.16 15.34
C ARG A 215 0.75 -11.48 15.82
N GLY A 216 1.71 -11.59 14.91
CA GLY A 216 3.12 -11.83 15.23
C GLY A 216 3.94 -10.56 15.45
N MET A 217 3.37 -9.38 15.21
CA MET A 217 4.05 -8.10 15.46
C MET A 217 4.13 -7.80 16.94
N LYS A 218 5.10 -6.96 17.34
CA LYS A 218 5.15 -6.44 18.70
C LYS A 218 3.84 -5.69 19.01
N PRO A 219 3.28 -5.83 20.22
CA PRO A 219 2.14 -5.03 20.62
C PRO A 219 2.53 -3.56 20.52
N MET A 220 1.83 -2.82 19.66
CA MET A 220 1.93 -1.36 19.69
C MET A 220 1.25 -0.91 20.97
N SER A 221 2.01 -0.24 21.84
CA SER A 221 1.48 0.37 23.06
C SER A 221 0.39 1.37 22.68
N LEU A 222 -0.88 0.95 22.78
CA LEU A 222 -2.02 1.85 22.74
C LEU A 222 -2.08 2.53 24.12
N THR A 223 -1.55 3.75 24.21
CA THR A 223 -1.87 4.69 25.29
C THR A 223 -2.89 5.69 24.81
#